data_AF-A0A7S3K6K2-F1
#
_entry.id   AF-A0A7S3K6K2-F1
#
_cell.length_a   1.000
_cell.length_b   1.000
_cell.length_c   1.000
_cell.angle_alpha   90.00
_cell.angle_beta   90.00
_cell.angle_gamma   90.00
#
_symmetry.space_group_name_H-M   'P 1'
#
loop_
_entity.id
_entity.type
_entity.pdbx_description
1 polymer ?
#
loop_
_entity_poly.entity_id
_entity_poly.type
_entity_poly.pdbx_seq_one_letter_code
_entity_poly.pdbx_strand_id
1 'polypeptide(L)'
;LKKRLANHKVVFLEMDSRTKVFVFLQLFKLSLGMLESSRAEICRRQLMFAKSSLFLLGAPAANSSRQFSSWYPSDSRRVELPLSPCGSEFCVDGISIDGIPVRGAILDTGSPFLNASPKSFYFRARASCLPDTDEVFAGSSGVVRWRLGDVEIGTTNSSILRLVSGIYGLPDDDLRAAPHGGLFFGLVKHRSRKIRPTLLEQLGLQVQGFQINLQNEQNAKLILSRDKVVPPSESRAVSLIDLRRYGAPLSYYACRGLRLFVNNQAIPLSKPLLVLFDTGLTGVQLSSDLLDDLYALRGIRQLAADILTENGQTVRLSASTRKNPRFLVTALDLPPEWGNAQSTFHILVLGLAFLVGNTLSIDVDTGRLHISARAAAQDESINNFMSISTPAAPSSILMAPSPSEPMSFFLALRRGEGLGMPLLRRPIRNRPNQW
;
A
#
# COMPACT_ATOMS: atom_id res chain seq x y z
N LEU A 1 -9.14 41.72 17.29
CA LEU A 1 -10.61 41.79 17.43
C LEU A 1 -11.08 42.78 18.50
N LYS A 2 -10.68 42.65 19.78
CA LYS A 2 -11.05 43.61 20.87
C LYS A 2 -10.80 45.09 20.53
N LYS A 3 -9.66 45.41 19.90
CA LYS A 3 -9.30 46.78 19.48
C LYS A 3 -10.10 47.31 18.27
N ARG A 4 -10.67 46.43 17.43
CA ARG A 4 -11.49 46.83 16.27
C ARG A 4 -12.98 46.95 16.62
N LEU A 5 -13.45 46.20 17.62
CA LEU A 5 -14.82 46.28 18.13
C LEU A 5 -15.08 47.53 18.99
N ALA A 6 -14.04 48.17 19.52
CA ALA A 6 -14.17 49.38 20.34
C ALA A 6 -14.58 50.65 19.55
N ASN A 7 -14.35 50.68 18.23
CA ASN A 7 -14.61 51.85 17.39
C ASN A 7 -15.96 51.80 16.65
N HIS A 8 -16.70 50.71 16.75
CA HIS A 8 -18.08 50.65 16.31
C HIS A 8 -18.97 50.62 17.55
N LYS A 9 -19.62 51.74 17.87
CA LYS A 9 -20.84 51.75 18.70
C LYS A 9 -21.90 50.95 17.95
N VAL A 10 -21.79 49.62 17.97
CA VAL A 10 -22.84 48.73 17.50
C VAL A 10 -23.92 48.78 18.58
N VAL A 11 -25.03 49.41 18.23
CA VAL A 11 -26.25 49.47 19.04
C VAL A 11 -26.73 48.04 19.24
N PHE A 12 -26.39 47.45 20.40
CA PHE A 12 -26.95 46.19 20.90
C PHE A 12 -28.05 46.45 21.95
N LEU A 13 -28.71 47.59 21.86
CA LEU A 13 -29.83 47.94 22.72
C LEU A 13 -31.11 47.53 21.99
N GLU A 14 -31.92 46.70 22.65
CA GLU A 14 -33.22 46.14 22.20
C GLU A 14 -33.22 44.96 21.22
N MET A 15 -32.40 43.94 21.45
CA MET A 15 -32.65 42.61 20.88
C MET A 15 -33.09 41.62 21.96
N ASP A 16 -34.11 40.81 21.65
CA ASP A 16 -34.50 39.68 22.50
C ASP A 16 -33.38 38.63 22.59
N SER A 17 -33.46 37.75 23.59
CA SER A 17 -32.43 36.78 23.90
C SER A 17 -32.18 35.77 22.77
N ARG A 18 -33.19 35.43 21.95
CA ARG A 18 -33.05 34.50 20.83
C ARG A 18 -32.34 35.17 19.66
N THR A 19 -32.66 36.42 19.35
CA THR A 19 -31.98 37.18 18.30
C THR A 19 -30.51 37.41 18.64
N LYS A 20 -30.18 37.68 19.91
CA LYS A 20 -28.78 37.81 20.37
C LYS A 20 -27.97 36.53 20.15
N VAL A 21 -28.54 35.36 20.48
CA VAL A 21 -27.88 34.06 20.26
C VAL A 21 -27.68 33.79 18.76
N PHE A 22 -28.68 34.09 17.93
CA PHE A 22 -28.58 33.91 16.48
C PHE A 22 -27.49 34.81 15.86
N VAL A 23 -27.46 36.09 16.21
CA VAL A 23 -26.44 37.04 15.74
C VAL A 23 -25.05 36.62 16.22
N PHE A 24 -24.91 36.16 17.46
CA PHE A 24 -23.64 35.63 17.98
C PHE A 24 -23.17 34.41 17.19
N LEU A 25 -24.05 33.46 16.89
CA LEU A 25 -23.72 32.28 16.08
C LEU A 25 -23.29 32.64 14.65
N GLN A 26 -23.94 33.63 14.03
CA GLN A 26 -23.56 34.10 12.69
C GLN A 26 -22.21 34.82 12.69
N LEU A 27 -21.95 35.68 13.68
CA LEU A 27 -20.65 36.32 13.86
C LEU A 27 -19.55 35.31 14.20
N PHE A 28 -19.87 34.27 14.97
CA PHE A 28 -18.95 33.18 15.26
C PHE A 28 -18.61 32.37 14.00
N LYS A 29 -19.61 32.01 13.18
CA LYS A 29 -19.40 31.38 11.86
C LYS A 29 -18.56 32.25 10.93
N LEU A 30 -18.83 33.55 10.86
CA LEU A 30 -18.02 34.51 10.09
C LEU A 30 -16.59 34.59 10.60
N SER A 31 -16.39 34.59 11.92
CA SER A 31 -15.04 34.62 12.52
C SER A 31 -14.25 33.33 12.27
N LEU A 32 -14.92 32.17 12.27
CA LEU A 32 -14.34 30.88 11.87
C LEU A 32 -13.96 30.88 10.38
N GLY A 33 -14.87 31.34 9.50
CA GLY A 33 -14.59 31.49 8.08
C GLY A 33 -13.44 32.47 7.78
N MET A 34 -13.30 33.54 8.57
CA MET A 34 -12.17 34.46 8.49
C MET A 34 -10.87 33.86 9.02
N LEU A 35 -10.92 33.00 10.04
CA LEU A 35 -9.76 32.25 10.55
C LEU A 35 -9.27 31.21 9.55
N GLU A 36 -10.19 30.50 8.89
CA GLU A 36 -9.87 29.57 7.79
C GLU A 36 -9.31 30.31 6.57
N SER A 37 -9.91 31.44 6.20
CA SER A 37 -9.41 32.30 5.12
C SER A 37 -8.03 32.88 5.47
N SER A 38 -7.79 33.27 6.72
CA SER A 38 -6.49 33.77 7.17
C SER A 38 -5.44 32.66 7.22
N ARG A 39 -5.81 31.43 7.60
CA ARG A 39 -4.93 30.25 7.52
C ARG A 39 -4.60 29.92 6.06
N ALA A 40 -5.58 29.96 5.16
CA ALA A 40 -5.37 29.76 3.74
C ALA A 40 -4.50 30.87 3.12
N GLU A 41 -4.67 32.13 3.52
CA GLU A 41 -3.88 33.28 3.08
C GLU A 41 -2.45 33.23 3.63
N ILE A 42 -2.26 32.90 4.91
CA ILE A 42 -0.94 32.67 5.52
C ILE A 42 -0.27 31.47 4.86
N CYS A 43 -1.02 30.42 4.57
CA CYS A 43 -0.50 29.26 3.87
C CYS A 43 -0.08 29.59 2.45
N ARG A 44 -0.93 30.32 1.72
CA ARG A 44 -0.63 30.82 0.37
C ARG A 44 0.61 31.71 0.43
N ARG A 45 0.74 32.56 1.44
CA ARG A 45 1.94 33.40 1.67
C ARG A 45 3.16 32.57 2.05
N GLN A 46 3.07 31.54 2.88
CA GLN A 46 4.21 30.66 3.22
C GLN A 46 4.65 29.83 2.03
N LEU A 47 3.70 29.26 1.27
CA LEU A 47 3.98 28.66 -0.03
C LEU A 47 4.61 29.70 -0.96
N MET A 48 4.12 30.94 -1.02
CA MET A 48 4.67 32.04 -1.85
C MET A 48 6.04 32.52 -1.40
N PHE A 49 6.34 32.60 -0.11
CA PHE A 49 7.65 32.99 0.41
C PHE A 49 8.70 31.91 0.15
N ALA A 50 8.34 30.62 0.28
CA ALA A 50 9.19 29.52 -0.18
C ALA A 50 9.51 29.61 -1.69
N LYS A 51 8.67 30.30 -2.47
CA LYS A 51 8.85 30.53 -3.92
C LYS A 51 9.61 31.82 -4.23
N SER A 52 9.47 32.85 -3.38
CA SER A 52 10.05 34.18 -3.59
C SER A 52 11.49 34.31 -3.10
N SER A 53 11.95 33.47 -2.16
CA SER A 53 13.35 33.43 -1.72
C SER A 53 14.35 33.00 -2.81
N LEU A 54 13.87 32.61 -4.00
CA LEU A 54 14.70 32.27 -5.16
C LEU A 54 14.74 33.36 -6.26
N PHE A 55 14.00 34.47 -6.14
CA PHE A 55 13.77 35.41 -7.25
C PHE A 55 14.63 36.68 -7.25
N LEU A 56 15.66 36.76 -6.41
CA LEU A 56 16.58 37.93 -6.35
C LEU A 56 17.82 37.82 -7.27
N LEU A 57 17.88 36.85 -8.18
CA LEU A 57 18.89 36.79 -9.25
C LEU A 57 18.26 36.42 -10.60
N GLY A 58 17.80 37.45 -11.33
CA GLY A 58 17.72 37.51 -12.81
C GLY A 58 16.64 36.70 -13.55
N ALA A 59 15.69 37.39 -14.19
CA ALA A 59 14.76 36.87 -15.21
C ALA A 59 15.15 37.39 -16.62
N PRO A 60 14.59 36.86 -17.74
CA PRO A 60 13.23 37.25 -18.13
C PRO A 60 12.31 36.11 -18.62
N ALA A 61 11.04 36.47 -18.77
CA ALA A 61 9.86 35.63 -18.80
C ALA A 61 9.51 34.97 -20.15
N ALA A 62 8.88 33.79 -20.10
CA ALA A 62 7.91 33.32 -21.09
C ALA A 62 6.92 32.29 -20.47
N ASN A 63 5.75 32.20 -21.08
CA ASN A 63 4.47 31.67 -20.62
C ASN A 63 4.36 30.21 -20.09
N SER A 64 3.41 30.07 -19.15
CA SER A 64 2.48 28.94 -18.91
C SER A 64 2.94 27.69 -18.12
N SER A 65 2.09 27.32 -17.14
CA SER A 65 2.12 26.18 -16.20
C SER A 65 3.15 26.25 -15.06
N ARG A 66 2.73 26.81 -13.90
CA ARG A 66 3.56 26.87 -12.68
C ARG A 66 3.57 25.51 -11.96
N GLN A 67 4.49 24.64 -12.37
CA GLN A 67 5.07 23.60 -11.53
C GLN A 67 5.71 24.26 -10.30
N PHE A 68 5.45 23.71 -9.11
CA PHE A 68 6.06 24.16 -7.87
C PHE A 68 6.99 23.12 -7.29
N SER A 69 8.28 23.35 -7.53
CA SER A 69 9.40 22.81 -6.76
C SER A 69 10.68 23.32 -7.43
N SER A 70 11.43 24.17 -6.73
CA SER A 70 12.77 24.56 -7.16
C SER A 70 13.72 23.40 -6.85
N TRP A 71 14.19 22.74 -7.90
CA TRP A 71 14.98 21.52 -7.82
C TRP A 71 16.47 21.82 -7.98
N TYR A 72 17.30 21.21 -7.14
CA TYR A 72 18.71 20.98 -7.47
C TYR A 72 18.81 19.52 -7.96
N PRO A 73 19.09 19.28 -9.26
CA PRO A 73 19.29 17.92 -9.74
C PRO A 73 20.58 17.36 -9.11
N SER A 74 20.47 16.30 -8.32
CA SER A 74 21.58 15.34 -8.25
C SER A 74 21.78 14.76 -9.65
N ASP A 75 23.03 14.67 -10.12
CA ASP A 75 23.35 14.14 -11.46
C ASP A 75 23.00 12.66 -11.62
N SER A 76 22.77 11.92 -10.52
CA SER A 76 22.29 10.56 -10.67
C SER A 76 20.83 10.51 -11.09
N ARG A 77 20.56 9.57 -11.99
CA ARG A 77 19.20 9.16 -12.35
C ARG A 77 18.59 8.19 -11.36
N ARG A 78 19.37 7.71 -10.38
CA ARG A 78 18.97 6.68 -9.42
C ARG A 78 19.49 6.99 -8.02
N VAL A 79 18.67 6.69 -7.02
CA VAL A 79 19.04 6.74 -5.61
C VAL A 79 18.83 5.37 -5.01
N GLU A 80 19.91 4.80 -4.49
CA GLU A 80 19.91 3.52 -3.78
C GLU A 80 19.87 3.76 -2.28
N LEU A 81 18.95 3.05 -1.62
CA LEU A 81 18.68 3.10 -0.19
C LEU A 81 18.80 1.68 0.36
N PRO A 82 19.64 1.45 1.38
CA PRO A 82 19.68 0.17 2.05
C PRO A 82 18.37 -0.08 2.78
N LEU A 83 17.99 -1.36 2.84
CA LEU A 83 16.87 -1.84 3.63
C LEU A 83 17.39 -2.68 4.78
N SER A 84 17.00 -2.31 5.99
CA SER A 84 17.32 -3.05 7.20
C SER A 84 16.09 -3.80 7.71
N PRO A 85 16.22 -5.06 8.19
CA PRO A 85 15.13 -5.74 8.87
C PRO A 85 14.65 -4.94 10.09
N CYS A 86 13.34 -4.80 10.27
CA CYS A 86 12.74 -4.11 11.41
C CYS A 86 11.49 -4.84 11.91
N GLY A 87 11.71 -5.98 12.57
CA GLY A 87 10.62 -6.90 12.93
C GLY A 87 10.40 -7.92 11.82
N SER A 88 9.16 -8.07 11.37
CA SER A 88 8.81 -8.93 10.23
C SER A 88 8.95 -8.22 8.87
N GLU A 89 9.17 -6.91 8.90
CA GLU A 89 9.21 -5.99 7.76
C GLU A 89 10.64 -5.51 7.43
N PHE A 90 10.75 -4.68 6.39
CA PHE A 90 11.95 -3.95 6.03
C PHE A 90 11.76 -2.45 6.25
N CYS A 91 12.77 -1.79 6.83
CA CYS A 91 12.79 -0.35 7.01
C CYS A 91 13.80 0.28 6.07
N VAL A 92 13.47 1.48 5.60
CA VAL A 92 14.32 2.26 4.70
C VAL A 92 15.30 3.09 5.53
N ASP A 93 16.59 2.94 5.22
CA ASP A 93 17.65 3.76 5.78
C ASP A 93 17.99 4.94 4.86
N GLY A 94 18.65 5.98 5.40
CA GLY A 94 19.08 7.14 4.62
C GLY A 94 17.98 8.18 4.37
N ILE A 95 17.06 8.34 5.31
CA ILE A 95 16.04 9.38 5.27
C ILE A 95 16.32 10.40 6.38
N SER A 96 16.24 11.69 6.06
CA SER A 96 16.23 12.74 7.05
C SER A 96 15.20 13.81 6.74
N ILE A 97 14.72 14.49 7.79
CA ILE A 97 13.82 15.63 7.68
C ILE A 97 14.43 16.77 8.50
N ASP A 98 14.66 17.92 7.87
CA ASP A 98 15.34 19.08 8.48
C ASP A 98 16.67 18.67 9.18
N GLY A 99 17.42 17.75 8.55
CA GLY A 99 18.68 17.19 9.04
C GLY A 99 18.55 16.15 10.17
N ILE A 100 17.34 15.82 10.63
CA ILE A 100 17.10 14.80 11.65
C ILE A 100 16.83 13.45 10.97
N PRO A 101 17.59 12.38 11.28
CA PRO A 101 17.34 11.06 10.72
C PRO A 101 15.96 10.52 11.10
N VAL A 102 15.25 9.98 10.10
CA VAL A 102 14.03 9.19 10.32
C VAL A 102 14.46 7.73 10.45
N ARG A 103 14.14 7.10 11.58
CA ARG A 103 14.47 5.70 11.87
C ARG A 103 13.21 4.86 11.95
N GLY A 104 13.30 3.61 11.51
CA GLY A 104 12.19 2.66 11.59
C GLY A 104 11.04 2.96 10.63
N ALA A 105 11.32 3.62 9.49
CA ALA A 105 10.31 3.85 8.46
C ALA A 105 10.15 2.58 7.59
N ILE A 106 9.07 1.85 7.80
CA ILE A 106 8.70 0.61 7.12
C ILE A 106 8.49 0.90 5.62
N LEU A 107 9.15 0.14 4.77
CA LEU A 107 8.98 0.16 3.33
C LEU A 107 7.60 -0.40 2.97
N ASP A 108 6.72 0.43 2.42
CA ASP A 108 5.32 0.05 2.23
C ASP A 108 4.80 0.48 0.85
N THR A 109 4.45 -0.52 0.03
CA THR A 109 3.88 -0.31 -1.31
C THR A 109 2.36 -0.12 -1.31
N GLY A 110 1.67 -0.35 -0.19
CA GLY A 110 0.27 0.00 0.05
C GLY A 110 0.07 1.41 0.63
N SER A 111 1.08 1.97 1.28
CA SER A 111 0.99 3.28 1.93
C SER A 111 1.41 4.46 1.03
N PRO A 112 0.77 5.64 1.17
CA PRO A 112 1.09 6.83 0.38
C PRO A 112 2.06 7.81 1.04
N PHE A 113 2.27 7.74 2.36
CA PHE A 113 2.89 8.82 3.11
C PHE A 113 4.29 8.48 3.62
N LEU A 114 5.10 9.53 3.81
CA LEU A 114 6.23 9.48 4.73
C LEU A 114 5.76 9.86 6.13
N ASN A 115 6.04 9.02 7.11
CA ASN A 115 5.80 9.33 8.51
C ASN A 115 7.09 9.46 9.31
N ALA A 116 7.01 10.25 10.38
CA ALA A 116 8.10 10.43 11.32
C ALA A 116 7.60 10.42 12.77
N SER A 117 8.48 10.06 13.70
CA SER A 117 8.13 10.00 15.12
C SER A 117 7.84 11.40 15.69
N PRO A 118 6.68 11.65 16.31
CA PRO A 118 6.41 12.95 16.93
C PRO A 118 7.48 13.36 17.93
N LYS A 119 8.04 12.41 18.69
CA LYS A 119 9.04 12.68 19.73
C LYS A 119 10.30 13.33 19.18
N SER A 120 10.72 12.94 17.97
CA SER A 120 11.92 13.48 17.32
C SER A 120 11.68 14.85 16.67
N PHE A 121 10.42 15.19 16.36
CA PHE A 121 10.08 16.34 15.51
C PHE A 121 9.19 17.40 16.16
N TYR A 122 8.71 17.16 17.38
CA TYR A 122 7.67 17.98 18.03
C TYR A 122 7.98 19.50 18.03
N PHE A 123 9.23 19.88 18.27
CA PHE A 123 9.64 21.29 18.40
C PHE A 123 10.12 21.94 17.10
N ARG A 124 10.37 21.15 16.04
CA ARG A 124 10.88 21.65 14.74
C ARG A 124 9.87 21.57 13.61
N ALA A 125 8.79 20.82 13.80
CA ALA A 125 7.79 20.58 12.77
C ALA A 125 7.05 21.87 12.38
N ARG A 126 7.21 22.29 11.13
CA ARG A 126 6.46 23.42 10.54
C ARG A 126 5.06 22.96 10.16
N ALA A 127 4.03 23.80 10.31
CA ALA A 127 2.67 23.43 9.92
C ALA A 127 2.52 23.36 8.39
N SER A 128 1.86 22.32 7.85
CA SER A 128 1.64 22.16 6.40
C SER A 128 0.36 22.81 5.86
N CYS A 129 -0.38 23.49 6.74
CA CYS A 129 -1.72 24.04 6.49
C CYS A 129 -2.78 23.00 6.09
N LEU A 130 -2.43 21.73 5.98
CA LEU A 130 -3.40 20.66 5.90
C LEU A 130 -3.97 20.44 7.31
N PRO A 131 -5.29 20.24 7.45
CA PRO A 131 -5.85 19.85 8.72
C PRO A 131 -5.32 18.46 9.06
N ASP A 132 -5.07 18.23 10.35
CA ASP A 132 -4.80 16.92 10.90
C ASP A 132 -5.98 15.97 10.54
N THR A 133 -5.70 14.69 10.34
CA THR A 133 -6.68 13.70 9.88
C THR A 133 -6.67 12.46 10.75
N ASP A 134 -7.80 11.76 10.82
CA ASP A 134 -7.86 10.39 11.32
C ASP A 134 -7.45 9.46 10.18
N GLU A 135 -6.33 8.76 10.34
CA GLU A 135 -5.83 7.78 9.39
C GLU A 135 -5.95 6.37 9.97
N VAL A 136 -6.09 5.38 9.09
CA VAL A 136 -6.15 3.96 9.47
C VAL A 136 -4.91 3.25 8.97
N PHE A 137 -4.09 2.74 9.88
CA PHE A 137 -2.94 1.89 9.58
C PHE A 137 -3.22 0.48 10.09
N ALA A 138 -3.35 -0.47 9.14
CA ALA A 138 -3.54 -1.89 9.41
C ALA A 138 -4.61 -2.20 10.49
N GLY A 139 -5.79 -1.59 10.31
CA GLY A 139 -6.96 -1.78 11.16
C GLY A 139 -7.00 -0.92 12.43
N SER A 140 -5.95 -0.15 12.71
CA SER A 140 -5.92 0.81 13.83
C SER A 140 -6.11 2.24 13.32
N SER A 141 -7.00 3.01 13.96
CA SER A 141 -7.25 4.41 13.61
C SER A 141 -6.58 5.36 14.59
N GLY A 142 -5.99 6.45 14.11
CA GLY A 142 -5.49 7.52 14.98
C GLY A 142 -5.18 8.81 14.23
N VAL A 143 -4.82 9.84 14.98
CA VAL A 143 -4.62 11.18 14.43
C VAL A 143 -3.23 11.27 13.79
N VAL A 144 -3.19 11.70 12.54
CA VAL A 144 -1.96 12.09 11.84
C VAL A 144 -1.92 13.59 11.67
N ARG A 145 -0.83 14.18 12.19
CA ARG A 145 -0.56 15.60 12.12
C ARG A 145 0.35 15.92 10.95
N TRP A 146 -0.12 16.74 10.01
CA TRP A 146 0.61 17.01 8.76
C TRP A 146 1.56 18.19 8.90
N ARG A 147 2.83 18.00 8.55
CA ARG A 147 3.90 18.98 8.79
C ARG A 147 4.78 19.16 7.55
N LEU A 148 5.48 20.28 7.49
CA LEU A 148 6.44 20.63 6.45
C LEU A 148 7.86 20.49 6.99
N GLY A 149 8.75 19.98 6.16
CA GLY A 149 10.17 19.84 6.44
C GLY A 149 10.96 19.60 5.16
N ASP A 150 12.24 19.89 5.17
CA ASP A 150 13.11 19.59 4.05
C ASP A 150 13.52 18.12 4.14
N VAL A 151 13.02 17.30 3.21
CA VAL A 151 13.21 15.84 3.22
C VAL A 151 14.40 15.50 2.33
N GLU A 152 15.36 14.77 2.88
CA GLU A 152 16.50 14.21 2.15
C GLU A 152 16.39 12.68 2.14
N ILE A 153 16.55 12.07 0.96
CA ILE A 153 16.47 10.63 0.74
C ILE A 153 17.71 10.21 -0.03
N GLY A 154 18.61 9.50 0.63
CA GLY A 154 19.86 9.03 0.07
C GLY A 154 20.88 8.74 1.18
N THR A 155 21.99 8.12 0.80
CA THR A 155 23.13 7.88 1.71
C THR A 155 24.30 8.75 1.30
N THR A 156 25.31 8.89 2.17
CA THR A 156 26.55 9.62 1.82
C THR A 156 27.29 9.00 0.62
N ASN A 157 27.05 7.70 0.35
CA ASN A 157 27.68 6.94 -0.71
C ASN A 157 26.80 6.85 -1.97
N SER A 158 25.58 7.38 -1.91
CA SER A 158 24.64 7.42 -3.03
C SER A 158 24.22 8.86 -3.32
N SER A 159 23.52 9.07 -4.41
CA SER A 159 22.92 10.38 -4.65
C SER A 159 21.73 10.63 -3.74
N ILE A 160 21.44 11.90 -3.52
CA ILE A 160 20.42 12.33 -2.57
C ILE A 160 19.30 13.02 -3.33
N LEU A 161 18.07 12.51 -3.18
CA LEU A 161 16.86 13.24 -3.55
C LEU A 161 16.55 14.24 -2.44
N ARG A 162 16.27 15.48 -2.83
CA ARG A 162 15.87 16.54 -1.90
C ARG A 162 14.48 17.03 -2.27
N LEU A 163 13.61 17.10 -1.27
CA LEU A 163 12.29 17.69 -1.33
C LEU A 163 12.22 18.84 -0.33
N VAL A 164 12.36 20.06 -0.84
CA VAL A 164 12.26 21.28 -0.03
C VAL A 164 10.81 21.51 0.36
N SER A 165 10.55 21.73 1.65
CA SER A 165 9.19 21.89 2.19
C SER A 165 8.25 20.74 1.80
N GLY A 166 8.73 19.50 1.95
CA GLY A 166 7.94 18.29 1.81
C GLY A 166 6.96 18.11 2.96
N ILE A 167 5.79 17.59 2.64
CA ILE A 167 4.72 17.22 3.57
C ILE A 167 4.96 15.80 4.07
N TYR A 168 4.99 15.65 5.39
CA TYR A 168 5.07 14.37 6.08
C TYR A 168 4.06 14.30 7.23
N GLY A 169 3.70 13.09 7.65
CA GLY A 169 2.76 12.86 8.74
C GLY A 169 3.46 12.53 10.06
N LEU A 170 2.97 13.11 11.16
CA LEU A 170 3.31 12.74 12.52
C LEU A 170 2.13 11.99 13.15
N PRO A 171 2.08 10.64 13.05
CA PRO A 171 1.04 9.84 13.70
C PRO A 171 1.15 9.98 15.22
N ASP A 172 0.02 9.93 15.91
CA ASP A 172 0.02 9.84 17.38
C ASP A 172 0.68 8.54 17.88
N ASP A 173 0.92 8.49 19.19
CA ASP A 173 1.59 7.35 19.80
C ASP A 173 0.73 6.07 19.75
N ASP A 174 -0.61 6.19 19.74
CA ASP A 174 -1.54 5.06 19.70
C ASP A 174 -1.49 4.36 18.33
N LEU A 175 -1.55 5.14 17.24
CA LEU A 175 -1.45 4.63 15.87
C LEU A 175 -0.06 4.02 15.60
N ARG A 176 0.99 4.54 16.25
CA ARG A 176 2.36 4.00 16.14
C ARG A 176 2.56 2.73 16.97
N ALA A 177 1.94 2.65 18.15
CA ALA A 177 2.09 1.52 19.07
C ALA A 177 1.13 0.36 18.78
N ALA A 178 0.18 0.55 17.87
CA ALA A 178 -0.71 -0.49 17.41
C ALA A 178 0.06 -1.73 16.88
N PRO A 179 -0.49 -2.95 17.00
CA PRO A 179 0.17 -4.20 16.58
C PRO A 179 0.69 -4.24 15.13
N HIS A 180 0.10 -3.41 14.26
CA HIS A 180 0.49 -3.26 12.86
C HIS A 180 0.71 -1.77 12.49
N GLY A 181 0.86 -0.93 13.52
CA GLY A 181 1.20 0.47 13.39
C GLY A 181 2.69 0.65 13.09
N GLY A 182 3.08 1.88 12.78
CA GLY A 182 4.47 2.17 12.50
C GLY A 182 4.70 3.54 11.91
N LEU A 183 5.94 3.77 11.50
CA LEU A 183 6.29 4.87 10.61
C LEU A 183 6.45 4.26 9.23
N PHE A 184 5.85 4.87 8.21
CA PHE A 184 5.89 4.34 6.85
C PHE A 184 6.77 5.20 5.95
N PHE A 185 7.47 4.52 5.04
CA PHE A 185 8.02 5.04 3.80
C PHE A 185 7.10 4.58 2.66
N GLY A 186 6.04 5.34 2.46
CA GLY A 186 5.00 5.02 1.49
C GLY A 186 5.46 5.18 0.04
N LEU A 187 5.21 4.16 -0.77
CA LEU A 187 5.59 4.12 -2.18
C LEU A 187 4.42 4.31 -3.13
N VAL A 188 3.18 4.49 -2.68
CA VAL A 188 2.09 4.83 -3.62
C VAL A 188 2.31 6.23 -4.18
N LYS A 189 2.38 6.38 -5.52
CA LYS A 189 2.52 7.68 -6.16
C LYS A 189 1.19 8.38 -6.40
N HIS A 190 0.24 7.69 -7.05
CA HIS A 190 -0.98 8.32 -7.52
C HIS A 190 -2.14 8.11 -6.55
N ARG A 191 -2.90 9.17 -6.29
CA ARG A 191 -4.03 9.18 -5.34
C ARG A 191 -5.27 9.82 -5.92
N SER A 192 -6.40 9.67 -5.23
CA SER A 192 -7.57 10.54 -5.39
C SER A 192 -7.32 11.90 -4.71
N ARG A 193 -7.99 12.96 -5.20
CA ARG A 193 -7.75 14.34 -4.73
C ARG A 193 -8.02 14.56 -3.23
N LYS A 194 -8.88 13.74 -2.61
CA LYS A 194 -9.25 13.81 -1.19
C LYS A 194 -8.10 13.41 -0.24
N ILE A 195 -7.22 12.52 -0.70
CA ILE A 195 -6.08 12.02 0.07
C ILE A 195 -4.98 13.07 0.07
N ARG A 196 -4.14 13.15 1.11
CA ARG A 196 -3.02 14.11 1.16
C ARG A 196 -1.94 13.77 0.12
N PRO A 197 -1.10 14.74 -0.30
CA PRO A 197 -0.01 14.48 -1.23
C PRO A 197 0.85 13.28 -0.80
N THR A 198 1.10 12.36 -1.72
CA THR A 198 1.93 11.18 -1.42
C THR A 198 3.40 11.57 -1.40
N LEU A 199 4.27 10.73 -0.82
CA LEU A 199 5.72 10.99 -0.87
C LEU A 199 6.22 11.06 -2.33
N LEU A 200 5.86 10.07 -3.15
CA LEU A 200 6.37 10.00 -4.53
C LEU A 200 5.72 11.05 -5.45
N GLU A 201 4.47 11.46 -5.21
CA GLU A 201 3.85 12.58 -5.93
C GLU A 201 4.61 13.88 -5.69
N GLN A 202 5.03 14.12 -4.44
CA GLN A 202 5.79 15.31 -4.08
C GLN A 202 7.20 15.32 -4.68
N LEU A 203 7.83 14.15 -4.84
CA LEU A 203 9.10 14.01 -5.58
C LEU A 203 8.92 14.20 -7.10
N GLY A 204 7.70 14.10 -7.62
CA GLY A 204 7.33 14.44 -8.99
C GLY A 204 8.08 13.61 -10.04
N LEU A 205 8.72 14.28 -10.99
CA LEU A 205 9.47 13.66 -12.08
C LEU A 205 10.79 13.00 -11.62
N GLN A 206 11.18 13.17 -10.36
CA GLN A 206 12.38 12.54 -9.83
C GLN A 206 12.22 11.03 -9.60
N VAL A 207 10.97 10.52 -9.61
CA VAL A 207 10.68 9.11 -9.45
C VAL A 207 9.63 8.68 -10.48
N GLN A 208 10.08 8.09 -11.59
CA GLN A 208 9.21 7.46 -12.61
C GLN A 208 9.06 5.95 -12.41
N GLY A 209 9.95 5.35 -11.61
CA GLY A 209 9.86 3.95 -11.21
C GLY A 209 10.76 3.64 -10.03
N PHE A 210 10.58 2.45 -9.45
CA PHE A 210 11.41 1.97 -8.36
C PHE A 210 11.60 0.45 -8.41
N GLN A 211 12.70 -0.01 -7.80
CA GLN A 211 12.98 -1.44 -7.62
C GLN A 211 13.21 -1.75 -6.16
N ILE A 212 12.62 -2.85 -5.69
CA ILE A 212 12.79 -3.39 -4.35
C ILE A 212 13.46 -4.75 -4.52
N ASN A 213 14.75 -4.83 -4.18
CA ASN A 213 15.51 -6.07 -4.26
C ASN A 213 15.53 -6.75 -2.89
N LEU A 214 14.84 -7.88 -2.79
CA LEU A 214 14.77 -8.74 -1.61
C LEU A 214 15.33 -10.14 -1.90
N GLN A 215 16.13 -10.30 -2.96
CA GLN A 215 16.73 -11.60 -3.33
C GLN A 215 17.72 -12.10 -2.27
N ASN A 216 18.37 -11.16 -1.57
CA ASN A 216 19.25 -11.40 -0.45
C ASN A 216 18.84 -10.41 0.65
N GLU A 217 18.23 -10.90 1.73
CA GLU A 217 17.75 -10.06 2.83
C GLU A 217 18.87 -9.26 3.50
N GLN A 218 20.09 -9.81 3.58
CA GLN A 218 21.24 -9.13 4.17
C GLN A 218 21.73 -7.93 3.35
N ASN A 219 21.42 -7.93 2.05
CA ASN A 219 21.78 -6.86 1.11
C ASN A 219 20.53 -6.27 0.43
N ALA A 220 19.40 -6.28 1.15
CA ALA A 220 18.15 -5.76 0.63
C ALA A 220 18.27 -4.25 0.34
N LYS A 221 17.68 -3.80 -0.76
CA LYS A 221 17.75 -2.39 -1.15
C LYS A 221 16.53 -1.91 -1.92
N LEU A 222 16.21 -0.63 -1.75
CA LEU A 222 15.28 0.13 -2.56
C LEU A 222 16.06 1.02 -3.53
N ILE A 223 15.66 1.03 -4.79
CA ILE A 223 16.19 1.92 -5.83
C ILE A 223 15.06 2.81 -6.31
N LEU A 224 15.17 4.11 -6.11
CA LEU A 224 14.28 5.12 -6.72
C LEU A 224 14.92 5.61 -8.02
N SER A 225 14.15 5.70 -9.10
CA SER A 225 14.68 5.99 -10.44
C SER A 225 13.88 7.09 -11.14
N ARG A 226 14.61 8.04 -11.75
CA ARG A 226 14.06 9.04 -12.68
C ARG A 226 13.64 8.43 -14.00
N ASP A 227 14.18 7.28 -14.35
CA ASP A 227 13.85 6.54 -15.56
C ASP A 227 12.95 5.34 -15.23
N LYS A 228 12.28 4.81 -16.26
CA LYS A 228 11.60 3.50 -16.19
C LYS A 228 12.61 2.42 -15.80
N VAL A 229 12.19 1.52 -14.93
CA VAL A 229 12.97 0.40 -14.40
C VAL A 229 12.52 -0.94 -14.99
N VAL A 230 11.34 -1.01 -15.61
CA VAL A 230 10.89 -2.17 -16.38
C VAL A 230 11.20 -1.96 -17.87
N PRO A 231 12.13 -2.73 -18.46
CA PRO A 231 12.46 -2.58 -19.88
C PRO A 231 11.23 -2.73 -20.78
N PRO A 232 11.08 -1.96 -21.88
CA PRO A 232 10.00 -2.16 -22.84
C PRO A 232 9.94 -3.58 -23.41
N SER A 233 11.10 -4.22 -23.59
CA SER A 233 11.25 -5.58 -24.09
C SER A 233 11.05 -6.68 -23.05
N GLU A 234 10.73 -6.35 -21.79
CA GLU A 234 10.54 -7.33 -20.73
C GLU A 234 9.30 -8.19 -21.00
N SER A 235 9.52 -9.47 -21.35
CA SER A 235 8.46 -10.39 -21.75
C SER A 235 7.58 -10.81 -20.57
N ARG A 236 8.10 -10.72 -19.34
CA ARG A 236 7.36 -11.04 -18.11
C ARG A 236 6.76 -9.81 -17.43
N ALA A 237 6.69 -8.68 -18.13
CA ALA A 237 6.03 -7.49 -17.62
C ALA A 237 4.53 -7.73 -17.44
N VAL A 238 3.98 -7.13 -16.40
CA VAL A 238 2.57 -7.20 -16.00
C VAL A 238 2.00 -5.79 -16.01
N SER A 239 0.86 -5.60 -16.67
CA SER A 239 0.14 -4.33 -16.61
C SER A 239 -0.58 -4.17 -15.29
N LEU A 240 -0.39 -3.01 -14.67
CA LEU A 240 -1.07 -2.58 -13.47
C LEU A 240 -2.45 -1.99 -13.80
N ILE A 241 -3.36 -2.15 -12.85
CA ILE A 241 -4.74 -1.68 -12.94
C ILE A 241 -4.92 -0.59 -11.91
N ASP A 242 -5.27 0.61 -12.38
CA ASP A 242 -5.71 1.67 -11.50
C ASP A 242 -7.07 1.31 -10.89
N LEU A 243 -7.10 1.07 -9.58
CA LEU A 243 -8.30 0.73 -8.84
C LEU A 243 -9.15 1.95 -8.45
N ARG A 244 -8.65 3.17 -8.64
CA ARG A 244 -9.39 4.40 -8.32
C ARG A 244 -10.68 4.52 -9.13
N ARG A 245 -10.72 3.96 -10.35
CA ARG A 245 -11.94 3.86 -11.17
C ARG A 245 -13.04 2.97 -10.57
N TYR A 246 -12.68 2.12 -9.60
CA TYR A 246 -13.62 1.28 -8.86
C TYR A 246 -13.93 1.81 -7.46
N GLY A 247 -13.35 2.96 -7.08
CA GLY A 247 -13.60 3.64 -5.80
C GLY A 247 -12.36 3.79 -4.93
N ALA A 248 -11.33 2.96 -5.12
CA ALA A 248 -10.15 2.95 -4.25
C ALA A 248 -9.53 4.36 -4.09
N PRO A 249 -9.09 4.74 -2.88
CA PRO A 249 -8.55 6.09 -2.64
C PRO A 249 -7.18 6.31 -3.29
N LEU A 250 -6.46 5.23 -3.58
CA LEU A 250 -5.06 5.18 -4.01
C LEU A 250 -4.92 4.29 -5.26
N SER A 251 -3.90 4.56 -6.06
CA SER A 251 -3.49 3.70 -7.18
C SER A 251 -2.57 2.60 -6.66
N TYR A 252 -3.15 1.61 -5.96
CA TYR A 252 -2.43 0.44 -5.49
C TYR A 252 -1.77 -0.32 -6.64
N TYR A 253 -0.67 -1.02 -6.34
CA TYR A 253 0.01 -1.89 -7.30
C TYR A 253 -0.75 -3.19 -7.47
N ALA A 254 -1.83 -3.12 -8.25
CA ALA A 254 -2.75 -4.22 -8.51
C ALA A 254 -2.64 -4.72 -9.95
N CYS A 255 -2.78 -6.03 -10.17
CA CYS A 255 -2.87 -6.64 -11.49
C CYS A 255 -3.92 -7.75 -11.53
N ARG A 256 -4.16 -8.33 -12.71
CA ARG A 256 -5.09 -9.45 -12.89
C ARG A 256 -4.44 -10.77 -12.52
N GLY A 257 -5.05 -11.47 -11.59
CA GLY A 257 -4.83 -12.89 -11.37
C GLY A 257 -5.65 -13.71 -12.35
N LEU A 258 -5.05 -14.79 -12.86
CA LEU A 258 -5.71 -15.75 -13.76
C LEU A 258 -6.20 -16.99 -13.01
N ARG A 259 -5.36 -17.53 -12.12
CA ARG A 259 -5.67 -18.73 -11.34
C ARG A 259 -5.18 -18.58 -9.91
N LEU A 260 -5.96 -19.08 -8.96
CA LEU A 260 -5.57 -19.25 -7.57
C LEU A 260 -5.39 -20.73 -7.29
N PHE A 261 -4.32 -21.07 -6.58
CA PHE A 261 -4.07 -22.41 -6.07
C PHE A 261 -3.94 -22.35 -4.57
N VAL A 262 -4.65 -23.24 -3.87
CA VAL A 262 -4.51 -23.43 -2.43
C VAL A 262 -4.16 -24.89 -2.17
N ASN A 263 -3.10 -25.13 -1.41
CA ASN A 263 -2.59 -26.48 -1.13
C ASN A 263 -2.36 -27.31 -2.42
N ASN A 264 -1.87 -26.68 -3.48
CA ASN A 264 -1.67 -27.23 -4.84
C ASN A 264 -2.95 -27.60 -5.61
N GLN A 265 -4.14 -27.28 -5.10
CA GLN A 265 -5.40 -27.44 -5.80
C GLN A 265 -5.82 -26.11 -6.44
N ALA A 266 -6.19 -26.15 -7.72
CA ALA A 266 -6.78 -24.98 -8.39
C ALA A 266 -8.16 -24.67 -7.79
N ILE A 267 -8.38 -23.41 -7.45
CA ILE A 267 -9.62 -22.95 -6.83
C ILE A 267 -10.51 -22.32 -7.90
N PRO A 268 -11.76 -22.80 -8.06
CA PRO A 268 -12.73 -22.13 -8.91
C PRO A 268 -13.12 -20.80 -8.26
N LEU A 269 -13.07 -19.72 -9.05
CA LEU A 269 -13.36 -18.38 -8.56
C LEU A 269 -14.72 -17.91 -9.07
N SER A 270 -15.56 -17.44 -8.16
CA SER A 270 -16.88 -16.87 -8.48
C SER A 270 -16.79 -15.44 -9.05
N LYS A 271 -15.67 -14.75 -8.82
CA LYS A 271 -15.35 -13.40 -9.31
C LYS A 271 -13.96 -13.37 -9.95
N PRO A 272 -13.67 -12.40 -10.82
CA PRO A 272 -12.30 -12.18 -11.30
C PRO A 272 -11.34 -11.86 -10.14
N LEU A 273 -10.11 -12.36 -10.22
CA LEU A 273 -9.08 -12.16 -9.19
C LEU A 273 -8.24 -10.90 -9.47
N LEU A 274 -8.08 -10.06 -8.46
CA LEU A 274 -7.07 -9.02 -8.38
C LEU A 274 -5.96 -9.42 -7.41
N VAL A 275 -4.73 -9.17 -7.82
CA VAL A 275 -3.53 -9.42 -7.02
C VAL A 275 -2.85 -8.09 -6.73
N LEU A 276 -2.70 -7.74 -5.45
CA LEU A 276 -2.00 -6.53 -4.99
C LEU A 276 -0.65 -6.91 -4.41
N PHE A 277 0.32 -6.01 -4.52
CA PHE A 277 1.66 -6.18 -3.96
C PHE A 277 1.90 -5.18 -2.83
N ASP A 278 2.15 -5.70 -1.62
CA ASP A 278 2.28 -4.90 -0.41
C ASP A 278 3.50 -5.30 0.42
N THR A 279 4.57 -4.51 0.40
CA THR A 279 5.75 -4.76 1.24
C THR A 279 5.55 -4.43 2.72
N GLY A 280 4.50 -3.69 3.07
CA GLY A 280 4.10 -3.45 4.46
C GLY A 280 3.38 -4.65 5.09
N LEU A 281 2.98 -5.62 4.27
CA LEU A 281 2.32 -6.86 4.71
C LEU A 281 3.32 -8.00 4.86
N THR A 282 3.37 -8.67 6.02
CA THR A 282 4.24 -9.83 6.23
C THR A 282 3.81 -11.05 5.40
N GLY A 283 2.50 -11.36 5.40
CA GLY A 283 1.93 -12.61 4.90
C GLY A 283 1.11 -12.44 3.63
N VAL A 284 -0.15 -12.83 3.68
CA VAL A 284 -1.14 -12.66 2.62
C VAL A 284 -2.49 -12.30 3.22
N GLN A 285 -3.19 -11.36 2.57
CA GLN A 285 -4.56 -10.99 2.92
C GLN A 285 -5.52 -11.36 1.79
N LEU A 286 -6.72 -11.81 2.18
CA LEU A 286 -7.78 -12.25 1.27
C LEU A 286 -9.05 -11.44 1.55
N SER A 287 -9.75 -10.98 0.52
CA SER A 287 -11.10 -10.42 0.70
C SER A 287 -11.99 -11.42 1.42
N SER A 288 -12.91 -10.93 2.24
CA SER A 288 -13.73 -11.77 3.13
C SER A 288 -14.50 -12.85 2.35
N ASP A 289 -15.04 -12.51 1.19
CA ASP A 289 -15.72 -13.45 0.29
C ASP A 289 -14.79 -14.51 -0.32
N LEU A 290 -13.56 -14.14 -0.68
CA LEU A 290 -12.55 -15.11 -1.12
C LEU A 290 -12.15 -16.04 0.03
N LEU A 291 -12.02 -15.51 1.24
CA LEU A 291 -11.71 -16.32 2.42
C LEU A 291 -12.85 -17.29 2.73
N ASP A 292 -14.11 -16.85 2.60
CA ASP A 292 -15.30 -17.69 2.78
C ASP A 292 -15.36 -18.80 1.71
N ASP A 293 -15.08 -18.49 0.45
CA ASP A 293 -14.97 -19.47 -0.65
C ASP A 293 -13.89 -20.54 -0.35
N LEU A 294 -12.87 -20.19 0.43
CA LEU A 294 -11.76 -21.07 0.82
C LEU A 294 -11.99 -21.77 2.18
N TYR A 295 -13.02 -21.41 2.94
CA TYR A 295 -13.23 -21.90 4.30
C TYR A 295 -13.44 -23.42 4.36
N ALA A 296 -13.98 -24.01 3.30
CA ALA A 296 -14.14 -25.47 3.18
C ALA A 296 -12.80 -26.23 3.12
N LEU A 297 -11.70 -25.55 2.81
CA LEU A 297 -10.37 -26.15 2.79
C LEU A 297 -9.86 -26.25 4.23
N ARG A 298 -9.41 -27.44 4.65
CA ARG A 298 -8.89 -27.73 6.01
C ARG A 298 -7.54 -27.04 6.29
N GLY A 299 -7.55 -25.71 6.33
CA GLY A 299 -6.40 -24.83 6.52
C GLY A 299 -5.64 -24.54 5.23
N ILE A 300 -5.17 -23.30 5.09
CA ILE A 300 -4.36 -22.84 3.96
C ILE A 300 -2.88 -22.96 4.36
N ARG A 301 -2.17 -23.97 3.84
CA ARG A 301 -0.74 -24.21 4.11
C ARG A 301 0.17 -23.70 3.00
N GLN A 302 -0.39 -23.58 1.81
CA GLN A 302 0.28 -23.06 0.63
C GLN A 302 -0.73 -22.29 -0.21
N LEU A 303 -0.29 -21.17 -0.77
CA LEU A 303 -1.05 -20.38 -1.73
C LEU A 303 -0.16 -20.01 -2.92
N ALA A 304 -0.70 -20.10 -4.12
CA ALA A 304 -0.04 -19.60 -5.32
C ALA A 304 -1.04 -18.89 -6.23
N ALA A 305 -0.59 -17.84 -6.92
CA ALA A 305 -1.37 -17.13 -7.91
C ALA A 305 -0.63 -17.10 -9.24
N ASP A 306 -1.33 -17.42 -10.32
CA ASP A 306 -0.87 -17.15 -11.68
C ASP A 306 -1.33 -15.75 -12.10
N ILE A 307 -0.39 -14.94 -12.54
CA ILE A 307 -0.60 -13.54 -12.93
C ILE A 307 -0.40 -13.44 -14.44
N LEU A 308 -1.32 -12.78 -15.12
CA LEU A 308 -1.25 -12.60 -16.57
C LEU A 308 -0.24 -11.51 -16.94
N THR A 309 0.69 -11.81 -17.83
CA THR A 309 1.66 -10.85 -18.38
C THR A 309 1.11 -10.14 -19.62
N GLU A 310 1.78 -9.06 -20.04
CA GLU A 310 1.41 -8.26 -21.21
C GLU A 310 1.41 -9.05 -22.52
N ASN A 311 2.25 -10.09 -22.63
CA ASN A 311 2.32 -10.97 -23.79
C ASN A 311 1.39 -12.20 -23.70
N GLY A 312 0.51 -12.26 -22.69
CA GLY A 312 -0.43 -13.37 -22.49
C GLY A 312 0.16 -14.63 -21.83
N GLN A 313 1.43 -14.61 -21.43
CA GLN A 313 2.03 -15.65 -20.58
C GLN A 313 1.60 -15.49 -19.11
N THR A 314 2.06 -16.41 -18.25
CA THR A 314 1.76 -16.35 -16.81
C THR A 314 3.03 -16.33 -15.95
N VAL A 315 3.04 -15.47 -14.94
CA VAL A 315 4.00 -15.49 -13.85
C VAL A 315 3.33 -16.10 -12.62
N ARG A 316 3.91 -17.18 -12.08
CA ARG A 316 3.43 -17.79 -10.84
C ARG A 316 4.21 -17.25 -9.65
N LEU A 317 3.49 -16.80 -8.63
CA LEU A 317 4.04 -16.50 -7.30
C LEU A 317 3.43 -17.45 -6.28
N SER A 318 4.24 -17.92 -5.33
CA SER A 318 3.78 -18.89 -4.35
C SER A 318 4.50 -18.73 -3.02
N ALA A 319 3.79 -18.97 -1.93
CA ALA A 319 4.34 -19.07 -0.59
C ALA A 319 3.70 -20.23 0.17
N SER A 320 4.39 -20.75 1.18
CA SER A 320 3.88 -21.82 2.04
C SER A 320 4.50 -21.78 3.43
N THR A 321 3.79 -22.31 4.42
CA THR A 321 4.28 -22.43 5.81
C THR A 321 5.58 -23.23 5.90
N ARG A 322 5.81 -24.19 4.99
CA ARG A 322 7.02 -25.01 4.95
C ARG A 322 8.25 -24.24 4.45
N LYS A 323 8.06 -23.32 3.50
CA LYS A 323 9.16 -22.62 2.84
C LYS A 323 9.43 -21.25 3.42
N ASN A 324 8.42 -20.59 3.98
CA ASN A 324 8.53 -19.22 4.45
C ASN A 324 7.79 -19.05 5.79
N PRO A 325 8.50 -18.80 6.90
CA PRO A 325 7.86 -18.59 8.20
C PRO A 325 6.99 -17.32 8.25
N ARG A 326 7.14 -16.40 7.30
CA ARG A 326 6.27 -15.21 7.14
C ARG A 326 4.90 -15.55 6.56
N PHE A 327 4.69 -16.78 6.07
CA PHE A 327 3.42 -17.17 5.46
C PHE A 327 2.33 -17.32 6.52
N LEU A 328 1.56 -16.26 6.67
CA LEU A 328 0.32 -16.18 7.44
C LEU A 328 -0.80 -15.69 6.53
N VAL A 329 -1.99 -16.27 6.68
CA VAL A 329 -3.19 -15.84 5.95
C VAL A 329 -4.09 -15.08 6.91
N THR A 330 -4.47 -13.87 6.52
CA THR A 330 -5.41 -13.04 7.27
C THR A 330 -6.55 -12.54 6.38
N ALA A 331 -7.66 -12.16 6.99
CA ALA A 331 -8.74 -11.49 6.27
C ALA A 331 -8.31 -10.06 5.95
N LEU A 332 -8.70 -9.59 4.77
CA LEU A 332 -8.56 -8.22 4.33
C LEU A 332 -9.81 -7.44 4.77
N ASP A 333 -9.61 -6.51 5.70
CA ASP A 333 -10.65 -5.53 6.04
C ASP A 333 -10.50 -4.31 5.12
N LEU A 334 -11.22 -4.32 4.02
CA LEU A 334 -11.20 -3.21 3.08
C LEU A 334 -12.17 -2.12 3.53
N PRO A 335 -11.71 -0.87 3.67
CA PRO A 335 -12.59 0.19 4.13
C PRO A 335 -13.69 0.48 3.10
N PRO A 336 -14.87 0.97 3.53
CA PRO A 336 -16.01 1.23 2.66
C PRO A 336 -15.70 2.15 1.46
N GLU A 337 -14.69 3.01 1.60
CA GLU A 337 -14.21 3.88 0.51
C GLU A 337 -13.64 3.16 -0.70
N TRP A 338 -13.34 1.86 -0.64
CA TRP A 338 -12.95 1.08 -1.82
C TRP A 338 -14.12 0.82 -2.78
N GLY A 339 -15.32 1.29 -2.44
CA GLY A 339 -16.47 1.34 -3.32
C GLY A 339 -16.80 -0.03 -3.90
N ASN A 340 -16.92 -0.10 -5.22
CA ASN A 340 -17.34 -1.30 -5.93
C ASN A 340 -16.22 -2.32 -6.14
N ALA A 341 -14.98 -2.04 -5.74
CA ALA A 341 -13.88 -2.99 -5.93
C ALA A 341 -14.16 -4.33 -5.24
N GLN A 342 -14.65 -4.30 -4.00
CA GLN A 342 -14.99 -5.50 -3.20
C GLN A 342 -16.14 -6.30 -3.80
N SER A 343 -17.16 -5.62 -4.33
CA SER A 343 -18.30 -6.30 -4.95
C SER A 343 -17.94 -6.91 -6.30
N THR A 344 -16.93 -6.36 -6.98
CA THR A 344 -16.57 -6.75 -8.36
C THR A 344 -15.49 -7.83 -8.42
N PHE A 345 -14.57 -7.86 -7.47
CA PHE A 345 -13.36 -8.69 -7.54
C PHE A 345 -13.13 -9.49 -6.27
N HIS A 346 -12.57 -10.67 -6.43
CA HIS A 346 -11.80 -11.32 -5.37
C HIS A 346 -10.46 -10.61 -5.24
N ILE A 347 -10.04 -10.28 -4.02
CA ILE A 347 -8.81 -9.50 -3.78
C ILE A 347 -7.83 -10.32 -2.96
N LEU A 348 -6.62 -10.46 -3.49
CA LEU A 348 -5.48 -11.14 -2.90
C LEU A 348 -4.33 -10.15 -2.75
N VAL A 349 -3.92 -9.84 -1.52
CA VAL A 349 -2.77 -8.97 -1.25
C VAL A 349 -1.57 -9.84 -0.90
N LEU A 350 -0.54 -9.81 -1.74
CA LEU A 350 0.69 -10.57 -1.58
C LEU A 350 1.73 -9.73 -0.84
N GLY A 351 2.08 -10.19 0.37
CA GLY A 351 3.09 -9.60 1.22
C GLY A 351 4.49 -10.18 1.04
N LEU A 352 5.36 -9.86 2.00
CA LEU A 352 6.76 -10.29 2.07
C LEU A 352 6.94 -11.81 1.99
N ALA A 353 5.96 -12.61 2.43
CA ALA A 353 5.97 -14.05 2.27
C ALA A 353 6.13 -14.52 0.80
N PHE A 354 5.69 -13.69 -0.15
CA PHE A 354 5.78 -13.92 -1.59
C PHE A 354 6.91 -13.12 -2.25
N LEU A 355 7.25 -11.96 -1.68
CA LEU A 355 8.17 -10.99 -2.30
C LEU A 355 9.64 -11.24 -1.93
N VAL A 356 9.92 -11.74 -0.72
CA VAL A 356 11.27 -12.13 -0.31
C VAL A 356 11.81 -13.22 -1.26
N GLY A 357 13.07 -13.08 -1.65
CA GLY A 357 13.71 -13.91 -2.69
C GLY A 357 13.57 -13.36 -4.11
N ASN A 358 12.85 -12.25 -4.30
CA ASN A 358 12.61 -11.65 -5.60
C ASN A 358 13.06 -10.17 -5.64
N THR A 359 13.17 -9.64 -6.87
CA THR A 359 13.21 -8.20 -7.13
C THR A 359 11.86 -7.79 -7.71
N LEU A 360 11.20 -6.82 -7.08
CA LEU A 360 9.98 -6.18 -7.57
C LEU A 360 10.35 -4.85 -8.24
N SER A 361 10.06 -4.71 -9.52
CA SER A 361 10.30 -3.49 -10.31
C SER A 361 8.98 -2.89 -10.76
N ILE A 362 8.77 -1.60 -10.52
CA ILE A 362 7.52 -0.90 -10.83
C ILE A 362 7.81 0.41 -11.55
N ASP A 363 7.24 0.56 -12.73
CA ASP A 363 7.11 1.85 -13.43
C ASP A 363 5.77 2.48 -13.02
N VAL A 364 5.82 3.43 -12.09
CA VAL A 364 4.62 3.99 -11.44
C VAL A 364 3.75 4.83 -12.39
N ASP A 365 4.36 5.45 -13.40
CA ASP A 365 3.65 6.34 -14.33
C ASP A 365 3.11 5.61 -15.56
N THR A 366 3.75 4.53 -16.01
CA THR A 366 3.27 3.71 -17.13
C THR A 366 2.40 2.54 -16.67
N GLY A 367 2.37 2.24 -15.37
CA GLY A 367 1.60 1.13 -14.83
C GLY A 367 2.17 -0.22 -15.26
N ARG A 368 3.50 -0.39 -15.25
CA ARG A 368 4.14 -1.68 -15.55
C ARG A 368 4.86 -2.22 -14.32
N LEU A 369 4.78 -3.53 -14.13
CA LEU A 369 5.41 -4.24 -13.03
C LEU A 369 6.17 -5.45 -13.57
N HIS A 370 7.32 -5.75 -12.98
CA HIS A 370 8.07 -6.98 -13.27
C HIS A 370 8.60 -7.57 -11.97
N ILE A 371 8.51 -8.90 -11.85
CA ILE A 371 9.06 -9.65 -10.72
C ILE A 371 10.07 -10.66 -11.24
N SER A 372 11.33 -10.50 -10.83
CA SER A 372 12.40 -11.44 -11.13
C SER A 372 12.87 -12.15 -9.86
N ALA A 373 12.78 -13.47 -9.87
CA ALA A 373 13.46 -14.29 -8.88
C ALA A 373 14.97 -14.14 -9.05
N ARG A 374 15.74 -14.41 -7.99
CA ARG A 374 17.16 -14.67 -8.17
C ARG A 374 17.28 -15.75 -9.24
N ALA A 375 18.05 -15.50 -10.31
CA ALA A 375 18.46 -16.58 -11.20
C ALA A 375 19.13 -17.59 -10.26
N ALA A 376 18.51 -18.75 -10.07
CA ALA A 376 19.16 -19.80 -9.31
C ALA A 376 20.54 -19.93 -9.93
N ALA A 377 21.59 -19.68 -9.15
CA ALA A 377 22.89 -20.22 -9.51
C ALA A 377 22.61 -21.68 -9.83
N GLN A 378 22.99 -22.15 -11.02
CA GLN A 378 22.70 -23.49 -11.52
C GLN A 378 22.94 -24.52 -10.42
N ASP A 379 21.86 -24.86 -9.71
CA ASP A 379 21.84 -25.91 -8.72
C ASP A 379 21.21 -27.06 -9.48
N GLU A 380 22.06 -27.88 -10.10
CA GLU A 380 21.73 -29.05 -10.92
C GLU A 380 20.95 -30.13 -10.14
N SER A 381 20.48 -29.85 -8.93
CA SER A 381 19.75 -30.78 -8.08
C SER A 381 18.24 -30.88 -8.39
N ILE A 382 17.68 -30.03 -9.27
CA ILE A 382 16.24 -30.06 -9.62
C ILE A 382 15.93 -30.95 -10.84
N ASN A 383 16.92 -31.40 -11.61
CA ASN A 383 16.68 -32.30 -12.77
C ASN A 383 16.71 -33.81 -12.45
N ASN A 384 16.94 -34.22 -11.20
CA ASN A 384 17.04 -35.65 -10.84
C ASN A 384 15.75 -36.29 -10.30
N PHE A 385 14.58 -35.68 -10.50
CA PHE A 385 13.28 -36.29 -10.11
C PHE A 385 12.24 -36.41 -11.23
N MET A 386 12.64 -36.24 -12.50
CA MET A 386 11.82 -36.62 -13.66
C MET A 386 12.64 -37.41 -14.69
N SER A 387 12.97 -38.65 -14.35
CA SER A 387 13.33 -39.68 -15.33
C SER A 387 12.90 -41.07 -14.82
N ILE A 388 11.60 -41.24 -14.57
CA ILE A 388 11.02 -42.57 -14.69
C ILE A 388 10.77 -42.79 -16.17
N SER A 389 11.64 -43.57 -16.76
CA SER A 389 11.53 -44.12 -18.10
C SER A 389 10.19 -44.85 -18.26
N THR A 390 9.36 -44.36 -19.18
CA THR A 390 8.30 -45.15 -19.81
C THR A 390 8.95 -46.27 -20.62
N PRO A 391 8.65 -47.56 -20.36
CA PRO A 391 9.03 -48.62 -21.29
C PRO A 391 8.18 -48.51 -22.57
N ALA A 392 8.87 -48.62 -23.70
CA ALA A 392 8.31 -48.57 -25.04
C ALA A 392 7.21 -49.63 -25.24
N ALA A 393 6.10 -49.22 -25.84
CA ALA A 393 5.07 -50.13 -26.34
C ALA A 393 5.54 -50.76 -27.66
N PRO A 394 5.38 -52.09 -27.85
CA PRO A 394 5.51 -52.70 -29.16
C PRO A 394 4.22 -52.50 -29.95
N SER A 395 4.38 -52.02 -31.18
CA SER A 395 3.36 -51.88 -32.21
C SER A 395 2.97 -53.24 -32.80
N SER A 396 1.69 -53.61 -32.80
CA SER A 396 1.02 -54.22 -33.97
C SER A 396 -0.49 -54.48 -33.79
N ILE A 397 -1.23 -54.05 -34.82
CA ILE A 397 -2.34 -54.75 -35.51
C ILE A 397 -3.78 -54.65 -34.96
N LEU A 398 -4.60 -54.05 -35.83
CA LEU A 398 -6.06 -54.05 -35.94
C LEU A 398 -6.75 -55.39 -35.65
N MET A 399 -7.85 -55.35 -34.89
CA MET A 399 -9.18 -55.81 -35.32
C MET A 399 -10.25 -55.42 -34.27
N ALA A 400 -11.44 -55.07 -34.75
CA ALA A 400 -12.68 -54.81 -34.00
C ALA A 400 -13.81 -55.61 -34.70
N PRO A 401 -15.07 -55.70 -34.20
CA PRO A 401 -15.62 -55.49 -32.84
C PRO A 401 -16.66 -56.58 -32.39
N SER A 402 -17.29 -56.33 -31.22
CA SER A 402 -18.72 -56.59 -30.86
C SER A 402 -19.03 -57.75 -29.86
N PRO A 403 -20.27 -57.85 -29.30
CA PRO A 403 -20.75 -57.07 -28.15
C PRO A 403 -21.51 -57.93 -27.08
N SER A 404 -21.74 -57.38 -25.88
CA SER A 404 -22.85 -57.73 -24.92
C SER A 404 -22.56 -57.04 -23.58
N GLU A 405 -23.30 -55.98 -23.19
CA GLU A 405 -24.59 -55.96 -22.48
C GLU A 405 -24.51 -56.05 -20.93
N PRO A 406 -25.50 -55.48 -20.19
CA PRO A 406 -25.26 -54.58 -19.06
C PRO A 406 -25.88 -55.03 -17.72
N MET A 407 -25.67 -54.25 -16.64
CA MET A 407 -26.46 -54.11 -15.38
C MET A 407 -25.52 -53.60 -14.26
N SER A 408 -25.85 -52.93 -13.17
CA SER A 408 -27.00 -52.17 -12.64
C SER A 408 -26.74 -52.01 -11.13
N PHE A 409 -27.00 -50.81 -10.57
CA PHE A 409 -27.34 -50.51 -9.15
C PHE A 409 -26.36 -50.83 -7.99
N PHE A 410 -26.11 -49.83 -7.13
CA PHE A 410 -26.71 -49.80 -5.78
C PHE A 410 -26.72 -48.38 -5.17
N LEU A 411 -27.94 -47.96 -4.81
CA LEU A 411 -28.30 -46.87 -3.93
C LEU A 411 -28.06 -47.30 -2.47
N ALA A 412 -27.54 -46.42 -1.61
CA ALA A 412 -27.65 -46.58 -0.17
C ALA A 412 -28.08 -45.26 0.50
N LEU A 413 -29.39 -45.13 0.67
CA LEU A 413 -30.04 -44.29 1.67
C LEU A 413 -29.82 -44.90 3.06
N ARG A 414 -29.42 -44.09 4.04
CA ARG A 414 -29.80 -44.29 5.45
C ARG A 414 -30.17 -42.97 6.10
N ARG A 415 -31.46 -42.88 6.44
CA ARG A 415 -32.02 -42.02 7.49
C ARG A 415 -31.62 -42.58 8.87
N GLY A 416 -31.57 -41.72 9.87
CA GLY A 416 -31.67 -42.11 11.27
C GLY A 416 -31.15 -41.06 12.24
N GLU A 417 -32.09 -40.23 12.74
CA GLU A 417 -32.23 -39.80 14.15
C GLU A 417 -31.05 -39.07 14.81
N GLY A 418 -31.18 -37.85 15.36
CA GLY A 418 -32.30 -37.33 16.15
C GLY A 418 -31.95 -37.40 17.64
N LEU A 419 -31.00 -36.59 18.12
CA LEU A 419 -30.82 -36.33 19.56
C LEU A 419 -30.58 -34.85 19.80
N GLY A 420 -31.50 -34.26 20.59
CA GLY A 420 -31.55 -32.86 20.93
C GLY A 420 -30.44 -32.42 21.88
N MET A 421 -30.08 -31.14 21.76
CA MET A 421 -29.23 -30.39 22.69
C MET A 421 -30.07 -29.29 23.33
N PRO A 422 -30.11 -29.15 24.67
CA PRO A 422 -30.62 -27.95 25.31
C PRO A 422 -29.50 -26.94 25.60
N LEU A 423 -29.76 -25.71 25.15
CA LEU A 423 -29.60 -24.42 25.84
C LEU A 423 -28.32 -24.07 26.63
N LEU A 424 -27.80 -22.89 26.23
CA LEU A 424 -27.32 -21.77 27.07
C LEU A 424 -26.17 -22.02 28.07
N ARG A 425 -24.98 -21.48 27.76
CA ARG A 425 -24.21 -20.64 28.73
C ARG A 425 -23.48 -19.48 28.06
N ARG A 426 -23.58 -18.34 28.75
CA ARG A 426 -23.06 -16.99 28.49
C ARG A 426 -21.53 -16.87 28.62
N PRO A 427 -20.92 -15.75 28.16
CA PRO A 427 -19.48 -15.61 27.97
C PRO A 427 -18.74 -15.28 29.26
N ILE A 428 -17.54 -15.85 29.41
CA ILE A 428 -16.60 -15.50 30.47
C ILE A 428 -15.72 -14.34 29.97
N ARG A 429 -15.85 -13.20 30.64
CA ARG A 429 -14.91 -12.07 30.59
C ARG A 429 -13.62 -12.47 31.30
N ASN A 430 -12.48 -12.35 30.62
CA ASN A 430 -11.19 -12.26 31.30
C ASN A 430 -10.61 -10.85 31.12
N ARG A 431 -10.33 -10.20 32.26
CA ARG A 431 -9.52 -8.98 32.39
C ARG A 431 -8.03 -9.36 32.48
N PRO A 432 -7.13 -8.41 32.16
CA PRO A 432 -5.72 -8.68 31.92
C PRO A 432 -4.90 -8.72 33.21
N ASN A 433 -3.86 -9.57 33.23
CA ASN A 433 -2.80 -9.49 34.22
C ASN A 433 -1.71 -8.54 33.72
N GLN A 434 -1.38 -7.60 34.60
CA GLN A 434 -0.18 -6.77 34.60
C GLN A 434 1.07 -7.67 34.61
N TRP A 435 2.08 -7.32 33.79
CA TRP A 435 3.51 -7.19 34.12
C TRP A 435 4.19 -6.37 33.03
#